data_AF-A0A379JPD3-F1
#
_entry.id   AF-A0A379JPD3-F1
#
_cell.length_a   1.000
_cell.length_b   1.000
_cell.length_c   1.000
_cell.angle_alpha   90.00
_cell.angle_beta   90.00
_cell.angle_gamma   90.00
#
_symmetry.space_group_name_H-M   'P 1'
#
loop_
_entity.id
_entity.type
_entity.pdbx_description
1 polymer ?
#
loop_
_entity_poly.entity_id
_entity_poly.type
_entity_poly.pdbx_seq_one_letter_code
_entity_poly.pdbx_strand_id
1 'polypeptide(L)'
;MPCYSAEHNDKHLQAIAATSGVIGIGYWSTAVCDTSVAAIVKAIRYAADKVGVEHVALGSDFNGTVHTPFDVTGLAQITEGLQAAGFDDTAIAAIMGGNVQRLLLASLPEK
;
A
#
# COMPACT_ATOMS: atom_id res chain seq x y z
N MET A 1 12.71 18.18 -5.67
CA MET A 1 11.89 18.59 -4.51
C MET A 1 11.18 17.34 -4.02
N PRO A 2 11.27 16.93 -2.74
CA PRO A 2 10.58 15.72 -2.31
C PRO A 2 9.09 16.02 -2.32
N CYS A 3 8.32 15.19 -3.02
CA CYS A 3 6.89 15.19 -2.88
C CYS A 3 6.58 14.58 -1.50
N TYR A 4 6.58 15.46 -0.51
CA TYR A 4 5.81 15.27 0.70
C TYR A 4 4.38 15.69 0.32
N SER A 5 3.54 14.74 -0.02
CA SER A 5 2.14 14.99 0.22
C SER A 5 1.91 14.98 1.72
N ALA A 6 1.14 15.94 2.19
CA ALA A 6 0.92 16.25 3.59
C ALA A 6 0.12 15.18 4.37
N GLU A 7 0.00 13.95 3.86
CA GLU A 7 -0.93 12.95 4.40
C GLU A 7 -0.27 12.00 5.42
N HIS A 8 1.03 11.66 5.26
CA HIS A 8 1.69 10.71 6.16
C HIS A 8 3.08 11.18 6.60
N ASN A 9 3.13 11.88 7.74
CA ASN A 9 4.34 11.97 8.53
C ASN A 9 4.74 10.54 8.97
N ASP A 10 6.03 10.20 9.00
CA ASP A 10 6.53 8.91 9.52
C ASP A 10 5.90 8.57 10.89
N LYS A 11 5.60 9.59 11.70
CA LYS A 11 4.88 9.45 12.97
C LYS A 11 3.48 8.84 12.82
N HIS A 12 2.73 9.17 11.77
CA HIS A 12 1.42 8.59 11.49
C HIS A 12 1.54 7.13 11.08
N LEU A 13 2.51 6.79 10.21
CA LEU A 13 2.77 5.40 9.83
C LEU A 13 3.07 4.56 11.07
N GLN A 14 3.97 5.04 11.93
CA GLN A 14 4.34 4.37 13.18
C GLN A 14 3.15 4.24 14.14
N ALA A 15 2.31 5.28 14.25
CA ALA A 15 1.14 5.24 15.12
C ALA A 15 0.11 4.20 14.65
N ILE A 16 -0.13 4.07 13.34
CA ILE A 16 -1.02 3.04 12.77
C ILE A 16 -0.43 1.64 12.97
N ALA A 17 0.89 1.49 12.77
CA ALA A 17 1.55 0.21 12.99
C ALA A 17 1.50 -0.23 14.47
N ALA A 18 1.66 0.71 15.40
CA ALA A 18 1.57 0.44 16.84
C ALA A 18 0.20 -0.10 17.29
N THR A 19 -0.86 0.10 16.50
CA THR A 19 -2.20 -0.46 16.77
C THR A 19 -2.45 -1.80 16.07
N SER A 20 -1.43 -2.40 15.45
CA SER A 20 -1.59 -3.55 14.54
C SER A 20 -2.45 -3.27 13.29
N GLY A 21 -2.61 -1.98 12.96
CA GLY A 21 -3.37 -1.48 11.81
C GLY A 21 -2.68 -1.70 10.47
N VAL A 22 -3.30 -1.19 9.40
CA VAL A 22 -2.84 -1.34 8.01
C VAL A 22 -2.95 0.00 7.28
N ILE A 23 -1.97 0.30 6.44
CA ILE A 23 -1.85 1.52 5.63
C ILE A 23 -2.04 1.13 4.15
N GLY A 24 -3.11 1.64 3.54
CA GLY A 24 -3.36 1.48 2.10
C GLY A 24 -2.55 2.50 1.29
N ILE A 25 -1.71 2.03 0.37
CA ILE A 25 -0.90 2.89 -0.49
C ILE A 25 -1.71 3.34 -1.71
N GLY A 26 -1.81 4.66 -1.87
CA GLY A 26 -2.54 5.33 -2.95
C GLY A 26 -1.90 5.17 -4.33
N TYR A 27 -2.72 5.18 -5.39
CA TYR A 27 -2.27 5.00 -6.79
C TYR A 27 -2.20 6.31 -7.61
N TRP A 28 -2.29 7.45 -6.95
CA TRP A 28 -2.39 8.76 -7.60
C TRP A 28 -1.23 9.69 -7.24
N SER A 29 -1.02 10.72 -8.06
CA SER A 29 0.17 11.58 -7.98
C SER A 29 0.31 12.35 -6.65
N THR A 30 -0.77 12.72 -5.99
CA THR A 30 -0.68 13.32 -4.65
C THR A 30 -0.42 12.29 -3.56
N ALA A 31 -0.55 10.97 -3.79
CA ALA A 31 -0.12 9.97 -2.82
C ALA A 31 1.34 9.55 -3.03
N VAL A 32 1.73 9.29 -4.28
CA VAL A 32 3.02 8.64 -4.61
C VAL A 32 3.90 9.45 -5.55
N CYS A 33 3.56 10.72 -5.77
CA CYS A 33 4.39 11.71 -6.48
C CYS A 33 4.47 11.55 -8.00
N ASP A 34 3.78 10.55 -8.53
CA ASP A 34 3.70 10.21 -9.94
C ASP A 34 2.46 9.33 -10.17
N THR A 35 2.13 9.02 -11.41
CA THR A 35 1.07 8.09 -11.78
C THR A 35 1.70 6.91 -12.52
N SER A 36 2.50 6.11 -11.80
CA SER A 36 3.23 4.97 -12.37
C SER A 36 3.32 3.80 -11.39
N VAL A 37 3.39 2.57 -11.93
CA VAL A 37 3.63 1.35 -11.14
C VAL A 37 4.88 1.49 -10.28
N ALA A 38 5.96 2.03 -10.84
CA ALA A 38 7.23 2.21 -10.15
C ALA A 38 7.10 3.12 -8.92
N ALA A 39 6.31 4.19 -9.01
CA ALA A 39 6.06 5.09 -7.88
C ALA A 39 5.23 4.43 -6.78
N ILE A 40 4.20 3.66 -7.14
CA ILE A 40 3.39 2.88 -6.20
C ILE A 40 4.27 1.87 -5.45
N VAL A 41 5.07 1.09 -6.18
CA VAL A 41 5.98 0.08 -5.61
C VAL A 41 7.03 0.74 -4.71
N LYS A 42 7.59 1.89 -5.11
CA LYS A 42 8.52 2.65 -4.29
C LYS A 42 7.88 3.10 -2.97
N ALA A 43 6.63 3.56 -3.01
CA ALA A 43 5.90 3.96 -1.81
C ALA A 43 5.57 2.76 -0.90
N ILE A 44 5.19 1.62 -1.48
CA ILE A 44 5.01 0.35 -0.75
C ILE A 44 6.30 -0.05 -0.04
N ARG A 45 7.44 -0.04 -0.76
CA ARG A 45 8.74 -0.35 -0.16
C ARG A 45 9.09 0.59 0.97
N TYR A 46 8.91 1.89 0.77
CA TYR A 46 9.16 2.89 1.81
C TYR A 46 8.33 2.62 3.08
N ALA A 47 7.03 2.36 2.94
CA ALA A 47 6.19 2.04 4.08
C ALA A 47 6.62 0.74 4.76
N ALA A 48 6.87 -0.32 3.99
CA ALA A 48 7.31 -1.61 4.51
C ALA A 48 8.64 -1.50 5.29
N ASP A 49 9.59 -0.68 4.80
CA ASP A 49 10.87 -0.42 5.48
C ASP A 49 10.71 0.29 6.82
N LYS A 50 9.68 1.12 6.95
CA LYS A 50 9.47 1.96 8.13
C LYS A 50 8.69 1.26 9.22
N VAL A 51 7.69 0.47 8.84
CA VAL A 51 6.73 -0.10 9.78
C VAL A 51 6.57 -1.60 9.71
N GLY A 52 7.12 -2.27 8.70
CA GLY A 52 6.92 -3.70 8.48
C GLY A 52 5.89 -3.99 7.37
N VAL A 53 6.08 -5.09 6.66
CA VAL A 53 5.23 -5.52 5.54
C VAL A 53 3.80 -5.79 5.99
N GLU A 54 3.62 -6.31 7.20
CA GLU A 54 2.35 -6.69 7.81
C GLU A 54 1.36 -5.51 8.00
N HIS A 55 1.86 -4.28 7.85
CA HIS A 55 1.09 -3.04 7.97
C HIS A 55 0.85 -2.35 6.64
N VAL A 56 1.20 -2.95 5.51
CA VAL A 56 1.05 -2.33 4.18
C VAL A 56 -0.01 -3.04 3.35
N ALA A 57 -0.84 -2.29 2.64
CA ALA A 57 -1.85 -2.81 1.72
C ALA A 57 -1.99 -1.93 0.48
N LEU A 58 -2.75 -2.43 -0.49
CA LEU A 58 -3.17 -1.68 -1.67
C LEU A 58 -4.30 -0.70 -1.32
N GLY A 59 -4.30 0.50 -1.91
CA GLY A 59 -5.34 1.50 -1.74
C GLY A 59 -5.61 2.28 -3.02
N SER A 60 -6.13 1.63 -4.07
CA SER A 60 -6.14 2.21 -5.42
C SER A 60 -7.02 3.45 -5.61
N ASP A 61 -8.12 3.54 -4.87
CA ASP A 61 -9.22 4.48 -5.13
C ASP A 61 -9.79 4.38 -6.57
N PHE A 62 -9.84 3.15 -7.13
CA PHE A 62 -10.46 2.90 -8.42
C PHE A 62 -11.93 3.32 -8.43
N ASN A 63 -12.35 3.98 -9.51
CA ASN A 63 -13.68 4.59 -9.67
C ASN A 63 -14.02 5.65 -8.59
N GLY A 64 -13.00 6.16 -7.88
CA GLY A 64 -13.10 7.27 -6.95
C GLY A 64 -12.93 8.62 -7.65
N THR A 65 -12.12 9.49 -7.06
CA THR A 65 -11.93 10.88 -7.54
C THR A 65 -10.55 11.15 -8.13
N VAL A 66 -9.74 10.11 -8.32
CA VAL A 66 -8.34 10.22 -8.70
C VAL A 66 -8.05 9.65 -10.09
N HIS A 67 -6.97 10.14 -10.70
CA HIS A 67 -6.40 9.54 -11.89
C HIS A 67 -5.37 8.47 -11.49
N THR A 68 -5.53 7.26 -12.02
CA THR A 68 -4.68 6.10 -11.74
C THR A 68 -3.96 5.63 -13.01
N PRO A 69 -2.80 4.95 -12.90
CA PRO A 69 -2.02 4.53 -14.08
C PRO A 69 -2.68 3.43 -14.92
N PHE A 70 -3.64 2.71 -14.35
CA PHE A 70 -4.34 1.58 -14.93
C PHE A 70 -5.64 1.33 -14.16
N ASP A 71 -6.55 0.50 -14.70
CA ASP A 71 -7.73 0.01 -13.98
C ASP A 71 -7.47 -1.37 -13.33
N VAL A 72 -8.48 -2.01 -12.76
CA VAL A 72 -8.34 -3.31 -12.08
C VAL A 72 -7.65 -4.39 -12.91
N THR A 73 -7.72 -4.34 -14.24
CA THR A 73 -7.04 -5.29 -15.14
C THR A 73 -5.51 -5.18 -15.07
N GLY A 74 -4.98 -4.04 -14.62
CA GLY A 74 -3.55 -3.77 -14.47
C GLY A 74 -2.94 -4.22 -13.14
N LEU A 75 -3.71 -4.81 -12.21
CA LEU A 75 -3.18 -5.17 -10.88
C LEU A 75 -1.98 -6.13 -10.92
N ALA A 76 -1.89 -6.99 -11.94
CA ALA A 76 -0.74 -7.89 -12.12
C ALA A 76 0.59 -7.12 -12.23
N GLN A 77 0.57 -5.89 -12.76
CA GLN A 77 1.76 -5.04 -12.87
C GLN A 77 2.30 -4.62 -11.49
N ILE A 78 1.44 -4.52 -10.47
CA ILE A 78 1.89 -4.28 -9.09
C ILE A 78 2.65 -5.50 -8.58
N THR A 79 2.12 -6.71 -8.78
CA THR A 79 2.80 -7.96 -8.39
C THR A 79 4.18 -8.06 -9.04
N GLU A 80 4.27 -7.84 -10.36
CA GLU A 80 5.53 -7.83 -11.09
C GLU A 80 6.51 -6.78 -10.55
N GLY A 81 6.01 -5.58 -10.27
CA GLY A 81 6.82 -4.51 -9.69
C GLY A 81 7.33 -4.84 -8.27
N LEU A 82 6.51 -5.48 -7.44
CA LEU A 82 6.91 -5.93 -6.10
C LEU A 82 7.98 -7.03 -6.17
N GLN A 83 7.85 -7.98 -7.10
CA GLN A 83 8.89 -8.99 -7.37
C GLN A 83 10.20 -8.33 -7.79
N ALA A 84 10.14 -7.37 -8.73
CA ALA A 84 11.31 -6.61 -9.16
C ALA A 84 11.94 -5.78 -8.04
N ALA A 85 11.15 -5.36 -7.05
CA ALA A 85 11.62 -4.68 -5.84
C ALA A 85 12.18 -5.62 -4.75
N GLY A 86 12.22 -6.93 -5.00
CA GLY A 86 12.83 -7.92 -4.12
C GLY A 86 11.95 -8.39 -2.96
N PHE A 87 10.63 -8.17 -3.03
CA PHE A 87 9.71 -8.83 -2.10
C PHE A 87 9.59 -10.31 -2.42
N ASP A 88 9.54 -11.15 -1.39
CA ASP A 88 9.24 -12.57 -1.55
C ASP A 88 7.73 -12.80 -1.71
N ASP A 89 7.35 -14.03 -2.10
CA ASP A 89 5.96 -14.40 -2.34
C ASP A 89 5.08 -14.26 -1.08
N THR A 90 5.66 -14.42 0.12
CA THR A 90 4.92 -14.27 1.38
C THR A 90 4.56 -12.81 1.62
N ALA A 91 5.53 -11.91 1.43
CA ALA A 91 5.32 -10.47 1.55
C ALA A 91 4.35 -9.95 0.48
N ILE A 92 4.47 -10.43 -0.76
CA ILE A 92 3.54 -10.08 -1.85
C ILE A 92 2.12 -10.52 -1.49
N ALA A 93 1.94 -11.77 -1.06
CA ALA A 93 0.61 -12.26 -0.66
C ALA A 93 0.01 -11.45 0.50
N ALA A 94 0.83 -11.02 1.46
CA ALA A 94 0.43 -10.16 2.56
C ALA A 94 -0.05 -8.78 2.05
N ILE A 95 0.74 -8.12 1.20
CA ILE A 95 0.44 -6.79 0.64
C ILE A 95 -0.80 -6.83 -0.26
N MET A 96 -0.92 -7.85 -1.11
CA MET A 96 -2.00 -7.98 -2.10
C MET A 96 -3.37 -8.28 -1.48
N GLY A 97 -3.44 -8.58 -0.17
CA GLY A 97 -4.72 -8.69 0.53
C GLY A 97 -4.66 -9.38 1.90
N GLY A 98 -3.61 -10.17 2.18
CA GLY A 98 -3.49 -10.89 3.45
C GLY A 98 -3.53 -10.00 4.68
N ASN A 99 -2.94 -8.81 4.62
CA ASN A 99 -2.93 -7.86 5.73
C ASN A 99 -4.31 -7.28 6.02
N VAL A 100 -5.07 -6.94 4.97
CA VAL A 100 -6.46 -6.48 5.11
C VAL A 100 -7.34 -7.60 5.64
N GLN A 101 -7.16 -8.82 5.11
CA GLN A 101 -7.88 -10.00 5.61
C GLN A 101 -7.63 -10.23 7.11
N ARG A 102 -6.37 -10.20 7.54
CA ARG A 102 -5.98 -10.30 8.96
C ARG A 102 -6.70 -9.25 9.81
N LEU A 103 -6.67 -7.99 9.37
CA LEU A 103 -7.31 -6.88 10.10
C LEU A 103 -8.82 -7.09 10.24
N LEU A 104 -9.49 -7.44 9.14
CA LEU A 104 -10.94 -7.66 9.13
C LEU A 104 -11.34 -8.83 10.02
N LEU A 105 -10.62 -9.95 9.94
CA LEU A 105 -10.90 -11.13 10.79
C LEU A 105 -10.71 -10.85 12.28
N ALA A 106 -9.80 -9.93 12.64
CA ALA A 106 -9.59 -9.52 14.02
C ALA A 106 -10.60 -8.47 14.54
N SER A 107 -11.30 -7.76 13.63
CA SER A 107 -12.07 -6.56 13.98
C SER A 107 -13.58 -6.71 13.75
N LEU A 108 -14.00 -7.62 12.87
CA LEU A 108 -15.41 -7.83 12.60
C LEU A 108 -16.08 -8.65 13.71
N PRO A 109 -17.36 -8.39 14.03
CA PRO A 109 -18.10 -9.17 15.02
C PRO A 109 -18.16 -10.66 14.66
N GLU A 110 -18.17 -11.52 15.69
CA GLU A 110 -18.59 -12.91 15.51
C GLU A 110 -20.06 -12.96 15.06
N LYS A 111 -20.40 -13.97 14.25
CA LYS A 111 -21.74 -14.13 13.67
C LYS A 111 -22.77 -14.60 14.70
#